data_AF-A0A5E4LW95-F1
#
_entry.id   AF-A0A5E4LW95-F1
#
_cell.length_a   1.000
_cell.length_b   1.000
_cell.length_c   1.000
_cell.angle_alpha   90.00
_cell.angle_beta   90.00
_cell.angle_gamma   90.00
#
_symmetry.space_group_name_H-M   'P 1'
#
loop_
_entity.id
_entity.type
_entity.pdbx_description
1 polymer ?
#
loop_
_entity_poly.entity_id
_entity_poly.type
_entity_poly.pdbx_seq_one_letter_code
_entity_poly.pdbx_strand_id
1 'polypeptide(L)'
;MIVKVLAILTALCFTVFTAYGDTGNETKDQLVEDTKSLVQATWILALSTSVVGISTVISVILYMRDRDRQNQTTLTLEVFKLLNDDVHRNARKLTYEAHRKSKTNNDITIFDDEAHYRFISTTASDFDLVGSLIKNSPSIKKIFFDIYAETVIICWKSLEEHIKAERNKRKTNFYMKFFEWLNGEAITYWRQNRKSEPLPEPY
;
A
#
# COMPACT_ATOMS: atom_id res chain seq x y z
N MET A 1 4.13 -20.70 19.81
CA MET A 1 4.92 -20.25 20.97
C MET A 1 4.01 -19.67 22.07
N ILE A 2 3.11 -18.74 21.74
CA ILE A 2 2.17 -18.09 22.68
C ILE A 2 1.27 -19.09 23.46
N VAL A 3 0.73 -20.11 22.79
CA VAL A 3 -0.12 -21.14 23.42
C VAL A 3 0.63 -21.94 24.50
N LYS A 4 1.94 -22.18 24.31
CA LYS A 4 2.76 -22.91 25.30
C LYS A 4 3.03 -22.08 26.55
N VAL A 5 3.17 -20.76 26.42
CA VAL A 5 3.40 -19.84 27.55
C VAL A 5 2.11 -19.69 28.39
N LEU A 6 0.94 -19.60 27.73
CA LEU A 6 -0.35 -19.51 28.42
C LEU A 6 -0.68 -20.80 29.19
N ALA A 7 -0.31 -21.97 28.65
CA ALA A 7 -0.48 -23.26 29.33
C ALA A 7 0.41 -23.40 30.58
N ILE A 8 1.61 -22.83 30.57
CA ILE A 8 2.52 -22.86 31.74
C ILE A 8 2.02 -21.93 32.85
N LEU A 9 1.51 -20.74 32.50
CA LEU A 9 0.95 -19.79 33.47
C LEU A 9 -0.33 -20.30 34.14
N THR A 10 -1.21 -20.96 33.39
CA THR A 10 -2.42 -21.58 33.94
C THR A 10 -2.10 -22.76 34.86
N ALA A 11 -1.09 -23.56 34.51
CA ALA A 11 -0.60 -24.64 35.38
C ALA A 11 -0.01 -24.09 36.69
N LEU A 12 0.77 -23.00 36.65
CA LEU A 12 1.32 -22.34 37.83
C LEU A 12 0.23 -21.78 38.75
N CYS A 13 -0.79 -21.10 38.20
CA CYS A 13 -1.92 -20.62 38.98
C CYS A 13 -2.70 -21.76 39.66
N PHE A 14 -2.84 -22.90 38.99
CA PHE A 14 -3.56 -24.06 39.56
C PHE A 14 -2.80 -24.69 40.72
N THR A 15 -1.47 -24.78 40.64
CA THR A 15 -0.64 -25.36 41.71
C THR A 15 -0.64 -24.52 43.00
N VAL A 16 -0.66 -23.19 42.89
CA VAL A 16 -0.75 -22.29 44.05
C VAL A 16 -2.12 -22.41 44.74
N PHE A 17 -3.18 -22.66 43.98
CA PHE A 17 -4.53 -22.82 44.53
C PHE A 17 -4.71 -24.17 45.26
N THR A 18 -4.13 -25.26 44.75
CA THR A 18 -4.22 -26.59 45.39
C THR A 18 -3.39 -26.72 46.66
N ALA A 19 -2.29 -25.97 46.78
CA ALA A 19 -1.43 -26.02 47.96
C ALA A 19 -2.07 -25.39 49.22
N TYR A 20 -3.19 -24.68 49.08
CA TYR A 20 -3.76 -23.84 50.14
C TYR A 20 -5.12 -24.33 50.68
N GLY A 21 -5.55 -25.54 50.28
CA GLY A 21 -6.84 -26.12 50.68
C GLY A 21 -6.83 -26.86 52.02
N ASP A 22 -5.71 -26.92 52.73
CA ASP A 22 -5.54 -27.78 53.91
C ASP A 22 -4.79 -27.07 55.04
N THR A 23 -5.45 -26.15 55.75
CA THR A 23 -4.88 -25.51 56.96
C THR A 23 -5.88 -25.58 58.12
N GLY A 24 -5.78 -26.64 58.91
CA GLY A 24 -6.42 -26.76 60.21
C GLY A 24 -5.55 -26.18 61.33
N ASN A 25 -6.09 -25.17 62.02
CA ASN A 25 -5.66 -24.63 63.33
C ASN A 25 -4.20 -24.11 63.43
N GLU A 26 -3.95 -22.94 62.86
CA GLU A 26 -2.63 -22.29 62.86
C GLU A 26 -2.51 -21.13 63.86
N THR A 27 -1.28 -20.93 64.37
CA THR A 27 -0.93 -19.85 65.30
C THR A 27 -0.81 -18.49 64.60
N LYS A 28 -0.92 -17.37 65.35
CA LYS A 28 -0.89 -16.01 64.79
C LYS A 28 0.38 -15.71 63.97
N ASP A 29 1.51 -16.32 64.32
CA ASP A 29 2.78 -16.10 63.62
C ASP A 29 2.80 -16.82 62.25
N GLN A 30 2.20 -18.01 62.13
CA GLN A 30 2.01 -18.71 60.85
C GLN A 30 1.12 -17.90 59.91
N LEU A 31 0.01 -17.35 60.42
CA LEU A 31 -0.88 -16.47 59.66
C LEU A 31 -0.16 -15.23 59.05
N VAL A 32 0.82 -14.67 59.77
CA VAL A 32 1.59 -13.50 59.29
C VAL A 32 2.59 -13.89 58.19
N GLU A 33 3.23 -15.05 58.31
CA GLU A 33 4.17 -15.55 57.32
C GLU A 33 3.46 -15.95 56.01
N ASP A 34 2.32 -16.62 56.14
CA ASP A 34 1.44 -16.99 55.05
C ASP A 34 0.92 -15.77 54.28
N THR A 35 0.49 -14.73 54.99
CA THR A 35 0.01 -13.48 54.37
C THR A 35 1.12 -12.81 53.53
N LYS A 36 2.37 -12.82 54.00
CA LYS A 36 3.51 -12.27 53.24
C LYS A 36 3.78 -13.07 51.96
N SER A 37 3.71 -14.40 52.04
CA SER A 37 3.89 -15.27 50.88
C SER A 37 2.80 -15.04 49.82
N LEU A 38 1.56 -14.84 50.25
CA LEU A 38 0.40 -14.61 49.38
C LEU A 38 0.47 -13.24 48.69
N VAL A 39 0.93 -12.21 49.41
CA VAL A 39 1.19 -10.88 48.82
C VAL A 39 2.31 -10.96 47.79
N GLN A 40 3.41 -11.67 48.07
CA GLN A 40 4.51 -11.85 47.10
C GLN A 40 4.06 -12.60 45.84
N ALA A 41 3.30 -13.70 45.99
CA ALA A 41 2.74 -14.45 44.88
C ALA A 41 1.81 -13.59 44.01
N THR A 42 0.98 -12.75 44.63
CA THR A 42 0.06 -11.85 43.92
C THR A 42 0.82 -10.80 43.10
N TRP A 43 1.89 -10.21 43.65
CA TRP A 43 2.75 -9.28 42.91
C TRP A 43 3.46 -9.94 41.73
N ILE A 44 3.96 -11.17 41.89
CA ILE A 44 4.60 -11.93 40.80
C ILE A 44 3.59 -12.21 39.68
N LEU A 45 2.37 -12.65 40.03
CA LEU A 45 1.31 -12.90 39.05
C LEU A 45 0.91 -11.62 38.31
N ALA A 46 0.73 -10.50 39.02
CA ALA A 46 0.39 -9.21 38.42
C ALA A 46 1.47 -8.69 37.46
N LEU A 47 2.75 -8.89 37.79
CA LEU A 47 3.87 -8.55 36.90
C LEU A 47 3.88 -9.44 35.66
N SER A 48 3.64 -10.75 35.83
CA SER A 48 3.65 -11.70 34.71
C SER A 48 2.53 -11.46 33.69
N THR A 49 1.31 -11.14 34.15
CA THR A 49 0.17 -10.85 33.27
C THR A 49 0.37 -9.54 32.51
N SER A 50 0.99 -8.54 33.16
CA SER A 50 1.34 -7.27 32.54
C SER A 50 2.34 -7.43 31.38
N VAL A 51 3.36 -8.28 31.55
CA VAL A 51 4.35 -8.57 30.50
C VAL A 51 3.71 -9.27 29.30
N VAL A 52 2.82 -10.25 29.53
CA VAL A 52 2.10 -10.93 28.44
C VAL A 52 1.20 -9.95 27.68
N GLY A 53 0.47 -9.08 28.39
CA GLY A 53 -0.35 -8.04 27.77
C GLY A 53 0.45 -7.14 26.83
N ILE A 54 1.56 -6.58 27.32
CA ILE A 54 2.44 -5.71 26.51
C ILE A 54 3.01 -6.47 25.30
N SER A 55 3.47 -7.71 25.48
CA SER A 55 4.01 -8.53 24.38
C SER A 55 2.97 -8.81 23.30
N THR A 56 1.70 -9.03 23.66
CA THR A 56 0.64 -9.26 22.66
C THR A 56 0.34 -8.01 21.86
N VAL A 57 0.24 -6.85 22.51
CA VAL A 57 0.00 -5.56 21.84
C VAL A 57 1.13 -5.24 20.87
N ILE A 58 2.39 -5.39 21.29
CA ILE A 58 3.56 -5.19 20.41
C ILE A 58 3.50 -6.15 19.22
N SER A 59 3.18 -7.43 19.44
CA SER A 59 3.10 -8.43 18.37
C SER A 59 2.02 -8.07 17.35
N VAL A 60 0.85 -7.60 17.80
CA VAL A 60 -0.23 -7.15 16.92
C VAL A 60 0.20 -5.94 16.10
N ILE A 61 0.86 -4.94 16.71
CA ILE A 61 1.37 -3.76 16.00
C ILE A 61 2.40 -4.17 14.93
N LEU A 62 3.34 -5.04 15.27
CA LEU A 62 4.34 -5.54 14.33
C LEU A 62 3.70 -6.33 13.19
N TYR A 63 2.71 -7.17 13.48
CA TYR A 63 1.96 -7.92 12.48
C TYR A 63 1.18 -7.01 11.52
N MET A 64 0.49 -5.99 12.04
CA MET A 64 -0.22 -5.00 11.23
C MET A 64 0.75 -4.25 10.31
N ARG A 65 1.89 -3.80 10.87
CA ARG A 65 2.95 -3.13 10.09
C ARG A 65 3.51 -4.02 8.98
N ASP A 66 3.75 -5.30 9.27
CA ASP A 66 4.29 -6.23 8.28
C ASP A 66 3.27 -6.54 7.18
N ARG A 67 1.99 -6.71 7.55
CA ARG A 67 0.89 -6.87 6.60
C ARG A 67 0.76 -5.66 5.68
N ASP A 68 0.83 -4.45 6.22
CA ASP A 68 0.79 -3.23 5.42
C ASP A 68 1.98 -3.20 4.45
N ARG A 69 3.19 -3.55 4.91
CA ARG A 69 4.38 -3.62 4.06
C ARG A 69 4.24 -4.66 2.94
N GLN A 70 3.66 -5.82 3.22
CA GLN A 70 3.40 -6.86 2.22
C GLN A 70 2.38 -6.39 1.18
N ASN A 71 1.30 -5.74 1.61
CA ASN A 71 0.30 -5.17 0.70
C ASN A 71 0.94 -4.12 -0.22
N GLN A 72 1.75 -3.21 0.32
CA GLN A 72 2.44 -2.18 -0.48
C GLN A 72 3.44 -2.80 -1.47
N THR A 73 4.16 -3.84 -1.06
CA THR A 73 5.09 -4.57 -1.94
C THR A 73 4.33 -5.25 -3.08
N THR A 74 3.20 -5.88 -2.77
CA THR A 74 2.34 -6.56 -3.76
C THR A 74 1.79 -5.55 -4.76
N LEU A 75 1.21 -4.44 -4.30
CA LEU A 75 0.71 -3.37 -5.17
C LEU A 75 1.82 -2.80 -6.07
N THR A 76 3.01 -2.58 -5.52
CA THR A 76 4.17 -2.13 -6.30
C THR A 76 4.47 -3.16 -7.40
N LEU A 77 4.62 -4.43 -7.04
CA LEU A 77 4.93 -5.48 -8.01
C LEU A 77 3.84 -5.63 -9.08
N GLU A 78 2.57 -5.48 -8.73
CA GLU A 78 1.45 -5.53 -9.69
C GLU A 78 1.49 -4.36 -10.67
N VAL A 79 1.67 -3.12 -10.19
CA VAL A 79 1.83 -1.95 -11.07
C VAL A 79 3.04 -2.13 -11.99
N PHE A 80 4.15 -2.62 -11.46
CA PHE A 80 5.36 -2.85 -12.25
C PHE A 80 5.19 -3.96 -13.27
N LYS A 81 4.50 -5.05 -12.93
CA LYS A 81 4.17 -6.13 -13.87
C LYS A 81 3.26 -5.62 -14.98
N LEU A 82 2.18 -4.92 -14.62
CA LEU A 82 1.24 -4.33 -15.58
C LEU A 82 1.98 -3.41 -16.56
N LEU A 83 2.78 -2.47 -16.05
CA LEU A 83 3.46 -1.51 -16.91
C LEU A 83 4.60 -2.13 -17.72
N ASN A 84 5.31 -3.15 -17.21
CA ASN A 84 6.42 -3.76 -17.94
C ASN A 84 6.03 -4.90 -18.88
N ASP A 85 4.81 -5.41 -18.79
CA ASP A 85 4.29 -6.44 -19.69
C ASP A 85 4.36 -5.97 -21.16
N ASP A 86 4.76 -6.88 -22.05
CA ASP A 86 5.03 -6.59 -23.46
C ASP A 86 3.83 -5.96 -24.17
N VAL A 87 2.61 -6.40 -23.84
CA VAL A 87 1.37 -5.87 -24.45
C VAL A 87 1.20 -4.40 -24.08
N HIS A 88 1.39 -4.07 -22.80
CA HIS A 88 1.22 -2.72 -22.29
C HIS A 88 2.37 -1.80 -22.73
N ARG A 89 3.61 -2.30 -22.83
CA ARG A 89 4.72 -1.53 -23.42
C ARG A 89 4.46 -1.23 -24.90
N ASN A 90 3.97 -2.21 -25.64
CA ASN A 90 3.64 -2.02 -27.06
C ASN A 90 2.46 -1.06 -27.25
N ALA A 91 1.44 -1.11 -26.38
CA ALA A 91 0.33 -0.18 -26.40
C ALA A 91 0.80 1.29 -26.25
N ARG A 92 1.74 1.55 -25.33
CA ARG A 92 2.35 2.89 -25.17
C ARG A 92 3.15 3.31 -26.40
N LYS A 93 3.95 2.41 -26.97
CA LYS A 93 4.70 2.68 -28.20
C LYS A 93 3.78 3.10 -29.33
N LEU A 94 2.71 2.35 -29.56
CA LEU A 94 1.72 2.64 -30.60
C LEU A 94 0.95 3.93 -30.32
N THR A 95 0.72 4.26 -29.05
CA THR A 95 0.15 5.56 -28.64
C THR A 95 1.06 6.73 -29.04
N TYR A 96 2.38 6.59 -28.85
CA TYR A 96 3.34 7.62 -29.29
C TYR A 96 3.38 7.76 -30.80
N GLU A 97 3.35 6.63 -31.51
CA GLU A 97 3.28 6.63 -32.98
C GLU A 97 2.01 7.30 -33.50
N ALA A 98 0.85 7.03 -32.89
CA ALA A 98 -0.40 7.67 -33.23
C ALA A 98 -0.33 9.20 -33.01
N HIS A 99 0.20 9.64 -31.86
CA HIS A 99 0.38 11.06 -31.56
C HIS A 99 1.28 11.76 -32.59
N ARG A 100 2.41 11.15 -32.94
CA ARG A 100 3.34 11.70 -33.94
C ARG A 100 2.72 11.80 -35.33
N LYS A 101 2.00 10.75 -35.77
CA LYS A 101 1.28 10.78 -37.04
C LYS A 101 0.21 11.88 -37.04
N SER A 102 -0.51 12.03 -35.93
CA SER A 102 -1.54 13.05 -35.78
C SER A 102 -0.96 14.46 -35.88
N LYS A 103 0.15 14.73 -35.19
CA LYS A 103 0.91 15.98 -35.31
C LYS A 103 1.42 16.26 -36.71
N THR A 104 1.95 15.24 -37.39
CA THR A 104 2.54 15.36 -38.74
C THR A 104 1.47 15.66 -39.79
N ASN A 105 0.34 14.96 -39.71
CA ASN A 105 -0.74 15.06 -40.68
C ASN A 105 -1.79 16.12 -40.32
N ASN A 106 -1.67 16.74 -39.14
CA ASN A 106 -2.67 17.60 -38.53
C ASN A 106 -4.07 16.93 -38.49
N ASP A 107 -4.08 15.64 -38.20
CA ASP A 107 -5.28 14.78 -38.26
C ASP A 107 -5.45 14.01 -36.95
N ILE A 108 -6.48 14.36 -36.18
CA ILE A 108 -6.82 13.72 -34.91
C ILE A 108 -7.67 12.45 -35.10
N THR A 109 -8.20 12.20 -36.30
CA THR A 109 -9.01 11.00 -36.58
C THR A 109 -8.19 9.71 -36.59
N ILE A 110 -6.86 9.83 -36.56
CA ILE A 110 -5.93 8.69 -36.37
C ILE A 110 -6.18 7.96 -35.05
N PHE A 111 -6.73 8.66 -34.04
CA PHE A 111 -7.14 8.04 -32.78
C PHE A 111 -8.46 7.25 -32.88
N ASP A 112 -9.24 7.44 -33.94
CA ASP A 112 -10.52 6.77 -34.19
C ASP A 112 -10.40 5.50 -35.04
N ASP A 113 -9.22 5.25 -35.63
CA ASP A 113 -8.92 3.98 -36.31
C ASP A 113 -8.96 2.82 -35.31
N GLU A 114 -9.72 1.77 -35.63
CA GLU A 114 -9.97 0.63 -34.73
C GLU A 114 -8.68 -0.03 -34.26
N ALA A 115 -7.66 -0.09 -35.13
CA ALA A 115 -6.35 -0.64 -34.80
C ALA A 115 -5.61 0.19 -33.73
N HIS A 116 -5.72 1.52 -33.77
CA HIS A 116 -5.06 2.41 -32.80
C HIS A 116 -5.90 2.60 -31.53
N TYR A 117 -7.23 2.67 -31.67
CA TYR A 117 -8.18 2.92 -30.59
C TYR A 117 -7.98 1.95 -29.42
N ARG A 118 -7.76 0.66 -29.70
CA ARG A 118 -7.53 -0.35 -28.66
C ARG A 118 -6.29 -0.06 -27.82
N PHE A 119 -5.18 0.35 -28.45
CA PHE A 119 -3.92 0.62 -27.75
C PHE A 119 -3.96 1.95 -26.97
N ILE A 120 -4.64 2.95 -27.54
CA ILE A 120 -4.93 4.23 -26.88
C ILE A 120 -5.77 3.99 -25.63
N SER A 121 -6.86 3.24 -25.77
CA SER A 121 -7.76 2.90 -24.65
C SER A 121 -7.04 2.08 -23.57
N THR A 122 -6.21 1.12 -23.98
CA THR A 122 -5.40 0.32 -23.04
C THR A 122 -4.45 1.23 -22.24
N THR A 123 -3.67 2.06 -22.94
CA THR A 123 -2.73 2.99 -22.29
C THR A 123 -3.42 3.94 -21.33
N ALA A 124 -4.52 4.57 -21.76
CA ALA A 124 -5.28 5.49 -20.91
C ALA A 124 -5.83 4.77 -19.67
N SER A 125 -6.40 3.58 -19.84
CA SER A 125 -6.99 2.80 -18.76
C SER A 125 -5.94 2.31 -17.76
N ASP A 126 -4.76 1.87 -18.24
CA ASP A 126 -3.66 1.46 -17.38
C ASP A 126 -3.25 2.59 -16.44
N PHE A 127 -3.02 3.80 -16.99
CA PHE A 127 -2.60 4.93 -16.18
C PHE A 127 -3.71 5.51 -15.30
N ASP A 128 -4.98 5.38 -15.68
CA ASP A 128 -6.08 5.76 -14.79
C ASP A 128 -6.20 4.79 -13.60
N LEU A 129 -6.11 3.47 -13.86
CA LEU A 129 -6.07 2.45 -12.82
C LEU A 129 -4.87 2.67 -11.90
N VAL A 130 -3.66 2.78 -12.45
CA VAL A 130 -2.44 3.06 -11.69
C VAL A 130 -2.58 4.37 -10.91
N GLY A 131 -3.12 5.42 -11.52
CA GLY A 131 -3.40 6.68 -10.86
C GLY A 131 -4.26 6.52 -9.62
N SER A 132 -5.31 5.70 -9.71
CA SER A 132 -6.20 5.40 -8.58
C SER A 132 -5.48 4.64 -7.46
N LEU A 133 -4.60 3.69 -7.81
CA LEU A 133 -3.83 2.88 -6.85
C LEU A 133 -2.77 3.72 -6.12
N ILE A 134 -2.01 4.53 -6.87
CA ILE A 134 -0.96 5.41 -6.32
C ILE A 134 -1.58 6.48 -5.41
N LYS A 135 -2.72 7.05 -5.80
CA LYS A 135 -3.41 8.07 -5.00
C LYS A 135 -3.78 7.58 -3.61
N ASN A 136 -4.16 6.31 -3.49
CA ASN A 136 -4.53 5.69 -2.22
C ASN A 136 -3.33 5.04 -1.50
N SER A 137 -2.14 5.08 -2.09
CA SER A 137 -0.94 4.40 -1.58
C SER A 137 0.28 5.35 -1.58
N PRO A 138 0.37 6.31 -0.63
CA PRO A 138 1.45 7.29 -0.60
C PRO A 138 2.86 6.69 -0.54
N SER A 139 3.00 5.50 0.07
CA SER A 139 4.30 4.87 0.29
C SER A 139 4.99 4.41 -1.00
N ILE A 140 4.22 4.06 -2.03
CA ILE A 140 4.76 3.60 -3.33
C ILE A 140 4.99 4.74 -4.31
N LYS A 141 4.41 5.92 -4.03
CA LYS A 141 4.43 7.10 -4.89
C LYS A 141 5.84 7.51 -5.31
N LYS A 142 6.78 7.55 -4.36
CA LYS A 142 8.18 7.93 -4.65
C LYS A 142 8.84 6.93 -5.62
N ILE A 143 8.79 5.63 -5.27
CA ILE A 143 9.40 4.56 -6.07
C ILE A 143 8.81 4.53 -7.48
N PHE A 144 7.49 4.70 -7.58
CA PHE A 144 6.80 4.77 -8.86
C PHE A 144 7.31 5.94 -9.71
N PHE A 145 7.37 7.16 -9.17
CA PHE A 145 7.80 8.32 -9.95
C PHE A 145 9.30 8.36 -10.24
N ASP A 146 10.14 7.74 -9.41
CA ASP A 146 11.55 7.52 -9.73
C ASP A 146 11.73 6.79 -11.08
N ILE A 147 10.78 5.92 -11.42
CA ILE A 147 10.87 5.01 -12.58
C ILE A 147 9.98 5.46 -13.75
N TYR A 148 8.76 5.91 -13.47
CA TYR A 148 7.73 6.13 -14.49
C TYR A 148 7.28 7.59 -14.65
N ALA A 149 7.84 8.56 -13.91
CA ALA A 149 7.40 9.96 -14.05
C ALA A 149 7.50 10.45 -15.51
N GLU A 150 8.59 10.12 -16.20
CA GLU A 150 8.77 10.45 -17.63
C GLU A 150 7.65 9.85 -18.48
N THR A 151 7.44 8.54 -18.34
CA THR A 151 6.47 7.78 -19.13
C THR A 151 5.05 8.31 -18.92
N VAL A 152 4.67 8.63 -17.68
CA VAL A 152 3.36 9.21 -17.36
C VAL A 152 3.17 10.53 -18.10
N ILE A 153 4.17 11.43 -18.05
CA ILE A 153 4.07 12.75 -18.70
C ILE A 153 3.92 12.60 -20.21
N ILE A 154 4.75 11.74 -20.83
CA ILE A 154 4.71 11.52 -22.28
C ILE A 154 3.36 10.89 -22.70
N CYS A 155 2.89 9.87 -21.98
CA CYS A 155 1.61 9.23 -22.28
C CYS A 155 0.45 10.21 -22.13
N TRP A 156 0.45 11.04 -21.09
CA TRP A 156 -0.59 12.06 -20.91
C TRP A 156 -0.60 13.05 -22.07
N LYS A 157 0.55 13.65 -22.41
CA LYS A 157 0.65 14.58 -23.55
C LYS A 157 0.19 13.95 -24.86
N SER A 158 0.47 12.66 -25.05
CA SER A 158 0.06 11.93 -26.25
C SER A 158 -1.46 11.73 -26.35
N LEU A 159 -2.16 11.70 -25.21
CA LEU A 159 -3.57 11.31 -25.10
C LEU A 159 -4.49 12.45 -24.64
N GLU A 160 -3.95 13.59 -24.22
CA GLU A 160 -4.72 14.66 -23.59
C GLU A 160 -5.87 15.15 -24.46
N GLU A 161 -5.62 15.39 -25.75
CA GLU A 161 -6.65 15.87 -26.68
C GLU A 161 -7.74 14.81 -26.90
N HIS A 162 -7.37 13.55 -27.07
CA HIS A 162 -8.31 12.43 -27.18
C HIS A 162 -9.17 12.29 -25.91
N ILE A 163 -8.55 12.37 -24.73
CA ILE A 163 -9.26 12.31 -23.44
C ILE A 163 -10.25 13.48 -23.30
N LYS A 164 -9.85 14.70 -23.70
CA LYS A 164 -10.75 15.87 -23.72
C LYS A 164 -11.91 15.67 -24.69
N ALA A 165 -11.66 15.14 -25.89
CA ALA A 165 -12.70 14.83 -26.87
C ALA A 165 -13.71 13.81 -26.31
N GLU A 166 -13.23 12.73 -25.69
CA GLU A 166 -14.08 11.73 -25.06
C GLU A 166 -14.89 12.29 -23.88
N ARG A 167 -14.30 13.15 -23.04
CA ARG A 167 -15.02 13.86 -21.97
C ARG A 167 -16.17 14.72 -22.51
N ASN A 168 -15.91 15.45 -23.59
CA ASN A 168 -16.93 16.27 -24.26
C ASN A 168 -18.06 15.41 -24.82
N LYS A 169 -17.73 14.32 -25.52
CA LYS A 169 -18.70 13.35 -26.08
C LYS A 169 -19.59 12.74 -24.99
N ARG A 170 -18.97 12.35 -23.86
CA ARG A 170 -19.65 11.71 -22.72
C ARG A 170 -20.32 12.71 -21.77
N LYS A 171 -20.10 14.02 -21.95
CA LYS A 171 -20.56 15.10 -21.06
C LYS A 171 -20.15 14.89 -19.60
N THR A 172 -18.91 14.45 -19.37
CA THR A 172 -18.38 14.18 -18.02
C THR A 172 -16.91 14.54 -17.89
N ASN A 173 -16.53 15.09 -16.73
CA ASN A 173 -15.13 15.34 -16.37
C ASN A 173 -14.49 14.17 -15.61
N PHE A 174 -15.24 13.09 -15.36
CA PHE A 174 -14.72 11.94 -14.59
C PHE A 174 -13.89 10.97 -15.42
N TYR A 175 -14.06 10.96 -16.74
CA TYR A 175 -13.30 10.07 -17.62
C TYR A 175 -11.80 10.34 -17.51
N MET A 176 -11.02 9.31 -17.15
CA MET A 176 -9.56 9.38 -17.00
C MET A 176 -9.06 10.42 -15.98
N LYS A 177 -9.85 10.69 -14.94
CA LYS A 177 -9.52 11.70 -13.91
C LYS A 177 -8.31 11.32 -13.05
N PHE A 178 -8.09 10.03 -12.81
CA PHE A 178 -6.93 9.58 -12.03
C PHE A 178 -5.65 9.63 -12.86
N PHE A 179 -5.74 9.39 -14.17
CA PHE A 179 -4.60 9.60 -15.06
C PHE A 179 -4.20 11.09 -15.10
N GLU A 180 -5.16 12.00 -15.19
CA GLU A 180 -4.89 13.45 -15.12
C GLU A 180 -4.19 13.84 -13.81
N TRP A 181 -4.71 13.34 -12.68
CA TRP A 181 -4.09 13.56 -11.39
C TRP A 181 -2.66 12.98 -11.33
N LEU A 182 -2.46 11.76 -11.82
CA LEU A 182 -1.16 11.09 -11.84
C LEU A 182 -0.14 11.89 -12.66
N ASN A 183 -0.56 12.47 -13.79
CA ASN A 183 0.27 13.36 -14.58
C ASN A 183 0.66 14.64 -13.83
N GLY A 184 -0.29 15.28 -13.13
CA GLY A 184 0.01 16.47 -12.30
C GLY A 184 1.05 16.18 -11.22
N GLU A 185 0.97 15.01 -10.59
CA GLU A 185 1.95 14.54 -9.62
C GLU A 185 3.30 14.21 -10.26
N ALA A 186 3.31 13.58 -11.44
CA ALA A 186 4.53 13.30 -12.19
C ALA A 186 5.26 14.59 -12.59
N ILE A 187 4.55 15.62 -13.06
CA ILE A 187 5.11 16.93 -13.39
C ILE A 187 5.71 17.58 -12.14
N THR A 188 5.00 17.53 -11.02
CA THR A 188 5.48 18.06 -9.74
C THR A 188 6.76 17.36 -9.30
N TYR A 189 6.77 16.02 -9.37
CA TYR A 189 7.93 15.19 -9.07
C TYR A 189 9.13 15.53 -9.97
N TRP A 190 8.90 15.63 -11.28
CA TRP A 190 9.91 15.97 -12.27
C TRP A 190 10.58 17.31 -11.97
N ARG A 191 9.77 18.35 -11.76
CA ARG A 191 10.28 19.70 -11.46
C ARG A 191 11.06 19.76 -10.15
N GLN A 192 10.70 18.96 -9.15
CA GLN A 192 11.39 18.93 -7.87
C GLN A 192 12.74 18.22 -7.95
N ASN A 193 12.82 17.12 -8.71
CA ASN A 193 13.98 16.23 -8.73
C ASN A 193 14.90 16.41 -9.96
N ARG A 194 14.42 17.09 -11.02
CA ARG A 194 15.14 17.32 -12.29
C ARG A 194 15.01 18.77 -12.75
N LYS A 195 15.36 19.72 -11.87
CA LYS A 195 15.13 21.16 -12.05
C LYS A 195 15.69 21.76 -13.35
N SER A 196 16.77 21.20 -13.87
CA SER A 196 17.45 21.66 -15.09
C SER A 196 16.91 21.04 -16.37
N GLU A 197 16.09 19.98 -16.27
CA GLU A 197 15.59 19.26 -17.44
C GLU A 197 14.22 19.82 -17.87
N PRO A 198 14.00 20.03 -19.17
CA PRO A 198 12.66 20.37 -19.67
C PRO A 198 11.68 19.23 -19.38
N LEU A 199 10.38 19.51 -19.46
CA LEU A 199 9.39 18.44 -19.37
C LEU A 199 9.54 17.49 -20.57
N PRO A 200 9.40 16.17 -20.34
CA PRO A 200 9.45 15.17 -21.41
C PRO A 200 8.43 15.48 -22.52
N GLU A 201 8.85 15.31 -23.76
CA GLU A 201 7.99 15.43 -24.94
C GLU A 201 7.81 14.05 -25.60
N PRO A 202 6.65 13.76 -26.21
CA PRO A 202 6.49 12.57 -27.03
C PRO A 202 7.45 12.56 -28.22
N TYR A 203 8.17 11.46 -28.39
CA TYR A 203 9.16 11.24 -29.46
C TYR A 203 8.52 10.70 -30.75
#